data_AF-A0A4Q1CAH5-F1
#
_entry.id   AF-A0A4Q1CAH5-F1
#
_cell.length_a   1.000
_cell.length_b   1.000
_cell.length_c   1.000
_cell.angle_alpha   90.00
_cell.angle_beta   90.00
_cell.angle_gamma   90.00
#
_symmetry.space_group_name_H-M   'P 1'
#
loop_
_entity.id
_entity.type
_entity.pdbx_description
1 polymer ?
#
loop_
_entity_poly.entity_id
_entity_poly.type
_entity_poly.pdbx_seq_one_letter_code
_entity_poly.pdbx_strand_id
1 'polypeptide(L)'
;MKTLLPPLLAFLCLLASIPGLSAENKHGPSTRHPTYKGLVMAGYQGWFRAEGDSSGEGWVHYGRNKKFDAESVTIDFWPDVSEYEKIYPTSFTHPGGSVAKVFSSADRSTTELHFKWMQQYGVDGVFMQRFFHVTRGHQKSDKSQDHILRNALAAAKANGRALAVMYDLSGLKTTGEDCSSVIEDWKMLVDELKVTNQGADQPYLYHNGKPLVAIWGVGFPDRSYNIRNIGINRLIDFLKNDPVYGGCSVMLGVPTYFRDLDKDCTSAPYLHELIESVDIVMPWMAQRWTPLVHNPIEHIRDHVLADIRWTKERGVDYAPLIYPGFSWRNLSLGKPDLARYTAYGAIPRLGGRFYWDQMTTMISAGAEMIYVAMFDEIDEGTAIFKVSDNPPVSDRFHFVGNDGVPSDHYLWLTGLGAKMLRREIPLSLQMPERK
;
A
#
# COMPACT_ATOMS: atom_id res chain seq x y z
N MET A 1 -11.41 -21.33 -91.80
CA MET A 1 -12.41 -21.88 -90.88
C MET A 1 -12.02 -21.47 -89.46
N LYS A 2 -13.00 -21.00 -88.69
CA LYS A 2 -12.87 -20.30 -87.40
C LYS A 2 -12.15 -21.17 -86.34
N THR A 3 -11.08 -20.65 -85.74
CA THR A 3 -10.51 -21.16 -84.48
C THR A 3 -11.04 -20.32 -83.33
N LEU A 4 -11.84 -20.95 -82.46
CA LEU A 4 -12.35 -20.37 -81.21
C LEU A 4 -11.22 -20.33 -80.17
N LEU A 5 -11.01 -19.17 -79.53
CA LEU A 5 -10.34 -19.07 -78.24
C LEU A 5 -11.34 -19.37 -77.10
N PRO A 6 -10.94 -20.03 -76.00
CA PRO A 6 -11.78 -20.19 -74.81
C PRO A 6 -11.71 -18.94 -73.90
N PRO A 7 -12.71 -18.68 -73.05
CA PRO A 7 -12.71 -17.53 -72.16
C PRO A 7 -11.82 -17.78 -70.93
N LEU A 8 -10.99 -16.78 -70.61
CA LEU A 8 -10.23 -16.71 -69.37
C LEU A 8 -11.21 -16.44 -68.20
N LEU A 9 -11.37 -17.40 -67.29
CA LEU A 9 -12.03 -17.17 -66.00
C LEU A 9 -11.10 -16.32 -65.13
N ALA A 10 -11.43 -15.05 -64.92
CA ALA A 10 -10.80 -14.22 -63.91
C ALA A 10 -11.40 -14.57 -62.53
N PHE A 11 -10.67 -15.35 -61.73
CA PHE A 11 -11.02 -15.62 -60.34
C PHE A 11 -10.60 -14.40 -59.49
N LEU A 12 -11.55 -13.51 -59.21
CA LEU A 12 -11.34 -12.40 -58.29
C LEU A 12 -11.41 -12.93 -56.85
N CYS A 13 -10.27 -13.24 -56.25
CA CYS A 13 -10.19 -13.53 -54.82
C CYS A 13 -10.45 -12.24 -54.02
N LEU A 14 -11.70 -11.99 -53.62
CA LEU A 14 -12.00 -11.08 -52.52
C LEU A 14 -11.49 -11.72 -51.22
N LEU A 15 -10.30 -11.33 -50.79
CA LEU A 15 -9.86 -11.49 -49.41
C LEU A 15 -10.72 -10.57 -48.54
N ALA A 16 -11.82 -11.11 -48.02
CA ALA A 16 -12.54 -10.48 -46.92
C ALA A 16 -11.62 -10.51 -45.69
N SER A 17 -10.97 -9.38 -45.41
CA SER A 17 -10.32 -9.13 -44.13
C SER A 17 -11.40 -9.11 -43.05
N ILE A 18 -11.60 -10.25 -42.39
CA ILE A 18 -12.36 -10.32 -41.14
C ILE A 18 -11.57 -9.47 -40.15
N PRO A 19 -12.10 -8.35 -39.62
CA PRO A 19 -11.46 -7.68 -38.52
C PRO A 19 -11.48 -8.68 -37.36
N GLY A 20 -10.32 -9.24 -37.02
CA GLY A 20 -10.17 -9.91 -35.75
C GLY A 20 -10.57 -8.91 -34.69
N LEU A 21 -11.63 -9.19 -33.92
CA LEU A 21 -11.85 -8.50 -32.67
C LEU A 21 -10.65 -8.80 -31.78
N SER A 22 -9.59 -8.00 -31.90
CA SER A 22 -8.63 -7.84 -30.83
C SER A 22 -9.43 -7.26 -29.68
N ALA A 23 -9.62 -8.05 -28.63
CA ALA A 23 -10.35 -7.58 -27.46
C ALA A 23 -9.60 -6.35 -26.92
N GLU A 24 -10.27 -5.20 -26.92
CA GLU A 24 -9.67 -3.93 -26.54
C GLU A 24 -9.32 -3.97 -25.04
N ASN A 25 -8.09 -3.56 -24.72
CA ASN A 25 -7.63 -3.46 -23.34
C ASN A 25 -8.53 -2.48 -22.58
N LYS A 26 -8.97 -2.85 -21.37
CA LYS A 26 -9.95 -2.07 -20.60
C LYS A 26 -9.36 -0.87 -19.84
N HIS A 27 -8.04 -0.73 -19.82
CA HIS A 27 -7.34 0.34 -19.12
C HIS A 27 -7.43 1.67 -19.87
N GLY A 28 -7.49 2.77 -19.11
CA GLY A 28 -7.47 4.11 -19.71
C GLY A 28 -6.13 4.37 -20.42
N PRO A 29 -6.12 5.15 -21.50
CA PRO A 29 -4.91 5.37 -22.30
C PRO A 29 -3.90 6.32 -21.64
N SER A 30 -4.30 7.04 -20.60
CA SER A 30 -3.46 8.02 -19.90
C SER A 30 -3.89 8.21 -18.45
N THR A 31 -3.02 8.86 -17.67
CA THR A 31 -3.22 9.19 -16.26
C THR A 31 -2.47 10.49 -15.91
N ARG A 32 -2.87 11.15 -14.83
CA ARG A 32 -2.10 12.26 -14.24
C ARG A 32 -0.77 11.79 -13.64
N HIS A 33 -0.64 10.50 -13.32
CA HIS A 33 0.51 9.92 -12.62
C HIS A 33 1.15 8.82 -13.48
N PRO A 34 1.90 9.17 -14.55
CA PRO A 34 2.37 8.21 -15.57
C PRO A 34 3.53 7.30 -15.10
N THR A 35 4.14 7.62 -13.97
CA THR A 35 5.24 6.85 -13.37
C THR A 35 5.19 6.96 -11.85
N TYR A 36 5.68 5.93 -11.15
CA TYR A 36 5.93 6.00 -9.72
C TYR A 36 7.22 6.78 -9.40
N LYS A 37 8.14 6.91 -10.36
CA LYS A 37 9.38 7.68 -10.19
C LYS A 37 9.08 9.14 -9.85
N GLY A 38 9.78 9.64 -8.83
CA GLY A 38 9.60 10.97 -8.26
C GLY A 38 8.47 11.05 -7.22
N LEU A 39 7.81 9.95 -6.86
CA LEU A 39 6.73 9.97 -5.88
C LEU A 39 7.12 9.29 -4.57
N VAL A 40 6.61 9.87 -3.47
CA VAL A 40 6.59 9.27 -2.13
C VAL A 40 5.15 8.86 -1.83
N MET A 41 4.89 7.56 -1.80
CA MET A 41 3.54 7.02 -1.64
C MET A 41 3.42 6.14 -0.40
N ALA A 42 2.28 6.23 0.29
CA ALA A 42 2.04 5.46 1.50
C ALA A 42 1.14 4.24 1.25
N GLY A 43 1.31 3.18 2.02
CA GLY A 43 0.26 2.15 2.12
C GLY A 43 -0.98 2.69 2.82
N TYR A 44 -2.18 2.30 2.37
CA TYR A 44 -3.45 2.72 2.96
C TYR A 44 -4.38 1.52 3.12
N GLN A 45 -4.84 1.26 4.34
CA GLN A 45 -5.66 0.08 4.64
C GLN A 45 -7.16 0.36 4.62
N GLY A 46 -7.60 1.49 5.18
CA GLY A 46 -9.02 1.84 5.25
C GLY A 46 -9.86 0.81 6.00
N TRP A 47 -9.29 0.11 6.97
CA TRP A 47 -9.89 -1.09 7.58
C TRP A 47 -10.58 -0.84 8.92
N PHE A 48 -10.45 0.35 9.50
CA PHE A 48 -11.08 0.69 10.78
C PHE A 48 -12.59 0.87 10.60
N ARG A 49 -13.38 0.17 11.42
CA ARG A 49 -14.85 0.29 11.49
C ARG A 49 -15.29 0.55 12.91
N ALA A 50 -16.33 1.35 13.05
CA ALA A 50 -16.90 1.71 14.32
C ALA A 50 -18.29 1.11 14.50
N GLU A 51 -18.65 0.83 15.75
CA GLU A 51 -20.03 0.46 16.08
C GLU A 51 -20.99 1.59 15.68
N GLY A 52 -22.04 1.24 14.94
CA GLY A 52 -23.03 2.21 14.44
C GLY A 52 -22.62 2.97 13.18
N ASP A 53 -21.49 2.60 12.54
CA ASP A 53 -21.14 3.13 11.22
C ASP A 53 -22.00 2.53 10.09
N SER A 54 -21.81 3.05 8.87
CA SER A 54 -22.59 2.62 7.71
C SER A 54 -22.27 1.21 7.21
N SER A 55 -21.20 0.56 7.67
CA SER A 55 -20.90 -0.81 7.26
C SER A 55 -21.69 -1.83 8.07
N GLY A 56 -22.12 -1.48 9.29
CA GLY A 56 -22.83 -2.41 10.18
C GLY A 56 -21.95 -3.58 10.64
N GLU A 57 -20.63 -3.49 10.48
CA GLU A 57 -19.70 -4.56 10.83
C GLU A 57 -19.27 -4.52 12.31
N GLY A 58 -19.72 -3.51 13.07
CA GLY A 58 -19.28 -3.24 14.44
C GLY A 58 -17.81 -2.82 14.50
N TRP A 59 -17.18 -2.98 15.67
CA TRP A 59 -15.75 -2.66 15.82
C TRP A 59 -14.86 -3.58 14.99
N VAL A 60 -14.05 -3.01 14.09
CA VAL A 60 -13.04 -3.73 13.30
C VAL A 60 -11.71 -2.98 13.36
N HIS A 61 -10.61 -3.70 13.58
CA HIS A 61 -9.23 -3.22 13.75
C HIS A 61 -8.96 -2.29 14.95
N TYR A 62 -10.00 -1.72 15.58
CA TYR A 62 -9.86 -1.05 16.88
C TYR A 62 -9.73 -2.00 18.07
N GLY A 63 -10.36 -3.18 17.95
CA GLY A 63 -10.27 -4.22 18.96
C GLY A 63 -10.67 -5.59 18.45
N ARG A 64 -10.57 -6.57 19.35
CA ARG A 64 -10.83 -7.99 19.11
C ARG A 64 -12.31 -8.33 19.26
N ASN A 65 -12.77 -9.38 18.56
CA ASN A 65 -14.10 -9.97 18.74
C ASN A 65 -15.27 -8.97 18.65
N LYS A 66 -15.16 -7.97 17.76
CA LYS A 66 -16.14 -6.88 17.58
C LYS A 66 -16.36 -6.03 18.83
N LYS A 67 -15.39 -5.98 19.74
CA LYS A 67 -15.40 -5.14 20.94
C LYS A 67 -14.24 -4.16 20.91
N PHE A 68 -14.48 -2.97 21.46
CA PHE A 68 -13.46 -1.96 21.68
C PHE A 68 -13.55 -1.44 23.12
N ASP A 69 -12.88 -2.21 24.00
CA ASP A 69 -12.84 -2.04 25.44
C ASP A 69 -11.44 -2.38 25.98
N ALA A 70 -11.27 -2.28 27.29
CA ALA A 70 -9.98 -2.47 27.95
C ALA A 70 -9.36 -3.87 27.77
N GLU A 71 -10.17 -4.88 27.41
CA GLU A 71 -9.71 -6.26 27.22
C GLU A 71 -9.47 -6.58 25.74
N SER A 72 -10.07 -5.78 24.85
CA SER A 72 -10.13 -6.05 23.42
C SER A 72 -9.32 -5.07 22.58
N VAL A 73 -8.89 -3.93 23.12
CA VAL A 73 -8.10 -2.91 22.40
C VAL A 73 -6.90 -3.50 21.66
N THR A 74 -6.71 -3.06 20.42
CA THR A 74 -5.58 -3.45 19.57
C THR A 74 -4.70 -2.28 19.14
N ILE A 75 -5.22 -1.04 19.17
CA ILE A 75 -4.46 0.14 18.72
C ILE A 75 -3.45 0.59 19.77
N ASP A 76 -2.26 1.01 19.34
CA ASP A 76 -1.27 1.65 20.22
C ASP A 76 -1.28 3.17 20.08
N PHE A 77 -1.71 3.71 18.94
CA PHE A 77 -1.87 5.15 18.72
C PHE A 77 -3.34 5.54 18.68
N TRP A 78 -3.68 6.67 19.28
CA TRP A 78 -5.04 7.22 19.22
C TRP A 78 -5.15 8.23 18.06
N PRO A 79 -6.16 8.15 17.19
CA PRO A 79 -6.31 9.10 16.09
C PRO A 79 -6.68 10.49 16.59
N ASP A 80 -6.14 11.54 15.95
CA ASP A 80 -6.64 12.90 16.15
C ASP A 80 -7.93 13.06 15.33
N VAL A 81 -9.07 13.11 16.04
CA VAL A 81 -10.39 13.16 15.41
C VAL A 81 -10.98 14.57 15.27
N SER A 82 -10.19 15.61 15.55
CA SER A 82 -10.68 17.00 15.63
C SER A 82 -11.26 17.55 14.33
N GLU A 83 -10.81 17.04 13.18
CA GLU A 83 -11.25 17.48 11.84
C GLU A 83 -12.27 16.55 11.17
N TYR A 84 -12.61 15.42 11.79
CA TYR A 84 -13.55 14.47 11.20
C TYR A 84 -14.98 14.94 11.35
N GLU A 85 -15.74 14.88 10.24
CA GLU A 85 -17.16 15.21 10.23
C GLU A 85 -17.99 14.23 11.07
N LYS A 86 -17.61 12.95 11.05
CA LYS A 86 -18.27 11.87 11.79
C LYS A 86 -17.28 11.16 12.68
N ILE A 87 -17.69 10.99 13.94
CA ILE A 87 -16.89 10.38 14.99
C ILE A 87 -17.79 9.55 15.90
N TYR A 88 -17.26 8.46 16.41
CA TYR A 88 -17.99 7.44 17.14
C TYR A 88 -17.51 7.38 18.59
N PRO A 89 -18.42 7.42 19.58
CA PRO A 89 -18.06 7.29 20.98
C PRO A 89 -17.52 5.89 21.26
N THR A 90 -16.57 5.82 22.18
CA THR A 90 -15.95 4.57 22.63
C THR A 90 -16.27 4.32 24.11
N SER A 91 -15.82 3.19 24.64
CA SER A 91 -15.90 2.92 26.07
C SER A 91 -14.80 3.62 26.90
N PHE A 92 -13.86 4.32 26.24
CA PHE A 92 -12.71 4.96 26.88
C PHE A 92 -12.97 6.43 27.23
N THR A 93 -12.22 6.94 28.21
CA THR A 93 -12.29 8.34 28.65
C THR A 93 -10.91 8.98 28.67
N HIS A 94 -10.87 10.26 28.31
CA HIS A 94 -9.69 11.10 28.47
C HIS A 94 -9.44 11.41 29.95
N PRO A 95 -8.23 11.89 30.35
CA PRO A 95 -7.93 12.27 31.73
C PRO A 95 -8.97 13.19 32.41
N GLY A 96 -9.62 14.07 31.63
CA GLY A 96 -10.66 14.98 32.11
C GLY A 96 -12.07 14.37 32.22
N GLY A 97 -12.23 13.06 31.95
CA GLY A 97 -13.51 12.33 32.05
C GLY A 97 -14.39 12.39 30.79
N SER A 98 -14.02 13.17 29.77
CA SER A 98 -14.76 13.19 28.50
C SER A 98 -14.61 11.88 27.74
N VAL A 99 -15.70 11.42 27.12
CA VAL A 99 -15.72 10.21 26.28
C VAL A 99 -14.79 10.38 25.09
N ALA A 100 -13.88 9.42 24.93
CA ALA A 100 -12.98 9.36 23.79
C ALA A 100 -13.71 8.86 22.55
N LYS A 101 -13.32 9.38 21.39
CA LYS A 101 -13.98 9.11 20.11
C LYS A 101 -12.96 8.70 19.05
N VAL A 102 -13.42 7.92 18.09
CA VAL A 102 -12.64 7.48 16.92
C VAL A 102 -13.42 7.70 15.63
N PHE A 103 -12.74 7.67 14.49
CA PHE A 103 -13.38 7.74 13.17
C PHE A 103 -13.75 6.34 12.65
N SER A 104 -14.54 6.25 11.58
CA SER A 104 -14.67 5.03 10.78
C SER A 104 -14.15 5.26 9.35
N SER A 105 -13.43 4.28 8.80
CA SER A 105 -13.03 4.33 7.38
C SER A 105 -14.19 4.00 6.44
N ALA A 106 -15.32 3.49 6.95
CA ALA A 106 -16.53 3.27 6.14
C ALA A 106 -17.17 4.59 5.69
N ASP A 107 -16.94 5.68 6.44
CA ASP A 107 -17.45 6.98 6.08
C ASP A 107 -16.69 7.58 4.90
N ARG A 108 -17.45 8.03 3.89
CA ARG A 108 -16.89 8.75 2.76
C ARG A 108 -16.12 10.02 3.19
N SER A 109 -16.65 10.76 4.17
CA SER A 109 -16.04 11.97 4.71
C SER A 109 -14.65 11.73 5.31
N THR A 110 -14.41 10.53 5.88
CA THR A 110 -13.07 10.12 6.36
C THR A 110 -12.08 10.05 5.22
N THR A 111 -12.41 9.29 4.16
CA THR A 111 -11.52 9.14 3.01
C THR A 111 -11.29 10.47 2.30
N GLU A 112 -12.33 11.30 2.16
CA GLU A 112 -12.18 12.65 1.58
C GLU A 112 -11.23 13.54 2.41
N LEU A 113 -11.33 13.49 3.74
CA LEU A 113 -10.43 14.22 4.64
C LEU A 113 -8.98 13.73 4.51
N HIS A 114 -8.76 12.42 4.48
CA HIS A 114 -7.43 11.84 4.32
C HIS A 114 -6.74 12.30 3.03
N PHE A 115 -7.46 12.30 1.90
CA PHE A 115 -6.90 12.79 0.63
C PHE A 115 -6.74 14.32 0.58
N LYS A 116 -7.60 15.07 1.29
CA LYS A 116 -7.41 16.51 1.49
C LYS A 116 -6.12 16.79 2.26
N TRP A 117 -5.84 16.03 3.31
CA TRP A 117 -4.55 16.12 4.01
C TRP A 117 -3.39 15.78 3.08
N MET A 118 -3.48 14.70 2.30
CA MET A 118 -2.42 14.36 1.34
C MET A 118 -2.12 15.52 0.39
N GLN A 119 -3.15 16.18 -0.15
CA GLN A 119 -2.97 17.38 -0.96
C GLN A 119 -2.33 18.51 -0.17
N GLN A 120 -2.86 18.83 1.01
CA GLN A 120 -2.42 19.94 1.85
C GLN A 120 -0.93 19.84 2.21
N TYR A 121 -0.47 18.64 2.59
CA TYR A 121 0.91 18.44 3.00
C TYR A 121 1.83 18.05 1.84
N GLY A 122 1.30 17.67 0.69
CA GLY A 122 2.09 17.26 -0.47
C GLY A 122 2.53 15.79 -0.44
N VAL A 123 1.76 14.91 0.22
CA VAL A 123 1.89 13.45 0.06
C VAL A 123 1.39 13.09 -1.35
N ASP A 124 2.14 12.32 -2.11
CA ASP A 124 1.86 12.14 -3.54
C ASP A 124 0.67 11.23 -3.82
N GLY A 125 0.42 10.26 -2.94
CA GLY A 125 -0.67 9.32 -3.10
C GLY A 125 -0.50 8.07 -2.24
N VAL A 126 -1.30 7.05 -2.54
CA VAL A 126 -1.34 5.82 -1.76
C VAL A 126 -1.42 4.54 -2.61
N PHE A 127 -0.91 3.45 -2.04
CA PHE A 127 -1.25 2.09 -2.42
C PHE A 127 -2.39 1.59 -1.54
N MET A 128 -3.58 1.47 -2.12
CA MET A 128 -4.77 0.94 -1.43
C MET A 128 -4.60 -0.57 -1.24
N GLN A 129 -4.41 -0.99 0.01
CA GLN A 129 -4.22 -2.39 0.35
C GLN A 129 -5.53 -3.17 0.30
N ARG A 130 -5.46 -4.34 -0.32
CA ARG A 130 -6.57 -5.26 -0.51
C ARG A 130 -6.12 -6.65 -0.10
N PHE A 131 -6.47 -7.02 1.12
CA PHE A 131 -6.09 -8.31 1.70
C PHE A 131 -6.76 -9.49 0.99
N PHE A 132 -6.08 -10.63 0.98
CA PHE A 132 -6.52 -11.83 0.26
C PHE A 132 -7.95 -12.27 0.62
N HIS A 133 -8.40 -12.05 1.86
CA HIS A 133 -9.76 -12.42 2.23
C HIS A 133 -10.84 -11.67 1.44
N VAL A 134 -10.55 -10.44 0.99
CA VAL A 134 -11.48 -9.62 0.20
C VAL A 134 -11.72 -10.23 -1.17
N THR A 135 -10.71 -10.87 -1.76
CA THR A 135 -10.75 -11.44 -3.12
C THR A 135 -11.63 -12.68 -3.22
N ARG A 136 -11.89 -13.37 -2.10
CA ARG A 136 -12.82 -14.52 -2.03
C ARG A 136 -14.24 -14.16 -2.44
N GLY A 137 -14.66 -12.92 -2.23
CA GLY A 137 -15.99 -12.42 -2.56
C GLY A 137 -16.09 -11.72 -3.92
N HIS A 138 -15.21 -12.01 -4.90
CA HIS A 138 -15.12 -11.28 -6.17
C HIS A 138 -16.42 -11.24 -7.00
N GLN A 139 -17.41 -12.08 -6.70
CA GLN A 139 -18.68 -12.13 -7.42
C GLN A 139 -19.58 -10.89 -7.26
N LYS A 140 -19.29 -9.98 -6.31
CA LYS A 140 -20.05 -8.74 -6.09
C LYS A 140 -19.13 -7.60 -5.61
N SER A 141 -19.32 -6.39 -6.13
CA SER A 141 -18.64 -5.16 -5.69
C SER A 141 -19.37 -4.34 -4.60
N ASP A 142 -19.91 -5.01 -3.58
CA ASP A 142 -20.72 -4.38 -2.52
C ASP A 142 -20.09 -4.52 -1.12
N LYS A 143 -18.79 -4.83 -1.07
CA LYS A 143 -18.08 -4.95 0.21
C LYS A 143 -17.66 -3.56 0.69
N SER A 144 -17.50 -3.40 2.01
CA SER A 144 -16.96 -2.17 2.61
C SER A 144 -15.65 -1.71 1.94
N GLN A 145 -14.78 -2.66 1.58
CA GLN A 145 -13.51 -2.39 0.90
C GLN A 145 -13.70 -1.85 -0.52
N ASP A 146 -14.74 -2.28 -1.23
CA ASP A 146 -15.07 -1.78 -2.57
C ASP A 146 -15.65 -0.36 -2.49
N HIS A 147 -16.53 -0.10 -1.51
CA HIS A 147 -17.05 1.24 -1.22
C HIS A 147 -15.93 2.22 -0.88
N ILE A 148 -14.98 1.80 -0.04
CA ILE A 148 -13.82 2.62 0.34
C ILE A 148 -12.89 2.87 -0.85
N LEU A 149 -12.65 1.86 -1.69
CA LEU A 149 -11.87 2.05 -2.91
C LEU A 149 -12.53 3.03 -3.89
N ARG A 150 -13.86 2.96 -4.05
CA ARG A 150 -14.62 3.97 -4.85
C ARG A 150 -14.46 5.37 -4.27
N ASN A 151 -14.60 5.52 -2.95
CA ASN A 151 -14.40 6.80 -2.26
C ASN A 151 -12.97 7.31 -2.45
N ALA A 152 -11.97 6.43 -2.34
CA ALA A 152 -10.56 6.77 -2.51
C ALA A 152 -10.24 7.19 -3.95
N LEU A 153 -10.79 6.52 -4.97
CA LEU A 153 -10.63 6.93 -6.37
C LEU A 153 -11.22 8.33 -6.62
N ALA A 154 -12.43 8.59 -6.12
CA ALA A 154 -13.05 9.90 -6.25
C ALA A 154 -12.25 10.99 -5.53
N ALA A 155 -11.82 10.73 -4.29
CA ALA A 155 -11.05 11.66 -3.49
C ALA A 155 -9.64 11.90 -4.06
N ALA A 156 -8.99 10.86 -4.58
CA ALA A 156 -7.71 10.94 -5.27
C ALA A 156 -7.80 11.85 -6.50
N LYS A 157 -8.85 11.66 -7.33
CA LYS A 157 -9.10 12.52 -8.50
C LYS A 157 -9.33 13.98 -8.09
N ALA A 158 -10.19 14.22 -7.10
CA ALA A 158 -10.51 15.57 -6.62
C ALA A 158 -9.30 16.31 -6.03
N ASN A 159 -8.38 15.58 -5.39
CA ASN A 159 -7.20 16.13 -4.74
C ASN A 159 -5.92 16.02 -5.60
N GLY A 160 -6.03 15.47 -6.81
CA GLY A 160 -4.91 15.25 -7.72
C GLY A 160 -3.80 14.39 -7.13
N ARG A 161 -4.17 13.34 -6.36
CA ARG A 161 -3.25 12.39 -5.72
C ARG A 161 -3.24 11.07 -6.48
N ALA A 162 -2.11 10.38 -6.46
CA ALA A 162 -1.96 9.07 -7.09
C ALA A 162 -2.64 7.97 -6.25
N LEU A 163 -3.14 6.94 -6.92
CA LEU A 163 -3.70 5.75 -6.29
C LEU A 163 -3.34 4.49 -7.08
N ALA A 164 -2.81 3.46 -6.44
CA ALA A 164 -2.68 2.11 -7.02
C ALA A 164 -3.32 1.06 -6.10
N VAL A 165 -3.71 -0.08 -6.66
CA VAL A 165 -4.18 -1.24 -5.85
C VAL A 165 -2.97 -2.09 -5.47
N MET A 166 -2.92 -2.47 -4.19
CA MET A 166 -1.95 -3.44 -3.66
C MET A 166 -2.68 -4.66 -3.11
N TYR A 167 -2.46 -5.82 -3.69
CA TYR A 167 -2.94 -7.08 -3.16
C TYR A 167 -2.00 -7.60 -2.07
N ASP A 168 -2.50 -7.70 -0.84
CA ASP A 168 -1.78 -8.30 0.28
C ASP A 168 -2.19 -9.77 0.41
N LEU A 169 -1.23 -10.68 0.21
CA LEU A 169 -1.48 -12.12 0.23
C LEU A 169 -1.66 -12.70 1.65
N SER A 170 -1.63 -11.88 2.71
CA SER A 170 -1.92 -12.31 4.07
C SER A 170 -3.31 -12.94 4.18
N GLY A 171 -3.35 -14.10 4.84
CA GLY A 171 -4.57 -14.89 5.00
C GLY A 171 -4.85 -15.87 3.85
N LEU A 172 -4.01 -15.95 2.82
CA LEU A 172 -4.02 -17.04 1.84
C LEU A 172 -3.67 -18.37 2.51
N LYS A 173 -4.54 -19.38 2.35
CA LYS A 173 -4.35 -20.71 2.94
C LYS A 173 -3.36 -21.55 2.14
N THR A 174 -2.70 -22.48 2.84
CA THR A 174 -1.74 -23.43 2.24
C THR A 174 -2.38 -24.42 1.27
N THR A 175 -3.66 -24.74 1.47
CA THR A 175 -4.39 -25.77 0.71
C THR A 175 -5.75 -25.24 0.27
N GLY A 176 -6.14 -25.54 -0.97
CA GLY A 176 -7.45 -25.22 -1.51
C GLY A 176 -7.65 -23.75 -1.92
N GLU A 177 -6.61 -22.93 -1.83
CA GLU A 177 -6.61 -21.54 -2.30
C GLU A 177 -5.32 -21.25 -3.08
N ASP A 178 -5.42 -20.36 -4.07
CA ASP A 178 -4.28 -19.86 -4.85
C ASP A 178 -4.60 -18.41 -5.32
N CYS A 179 -3.71 -17.82 -6.13
CA CYS A 179 -3.88 -16.47 -6.65
C CYS A 179 -5.00 -16.33 -7.71
N SER A 180 -5.78 -17.38 -8.03
CA SER A 180 -6.92 -17.23 -8.95
C SER A 180 -7.96 -16.23 -8.44
N SER A 181 -8.19 -16.19 -7.12
CA SER A 181 -9.14 -15.23 -6.55
C SER A 181 -8.71 -13.79 -6.77
N VAL A 182 -7.40 -13.52 -6.80
CA VAL A 182 -6.84 -12.20 -7.10
C VAL A 182 -7.11 -11.83 -8.57
N ILE A 183 -6.96 -12.78 -9.50
CA ILE A 183 -7.29 -12.60 -10.92
C ILE A 183 -8.76 -12.21 -11.09
N GLU A 184 -9.68 -12.96 -10.47
CA GLU A 184 -11.12 -12.70 -10.59
C GLU A 184 -11.52 -11.39 -9.90
N ASP A 185 -10.90 -11.06 -8.76
CA ASP A 185 -11.11 -9.78 -8.10
C ASP A 185 -10.60 -8.61 -8.96
N TRP A 186 -9.43 -8.72 -9.61
CA TRP A 186 -8.92 -7.69 -10.52
C TRP A 186 -9.87 -7.45 -11.69
N LYS A 187 -10.40 -8.52 -12.30
CA LYS A 187 -11.43 -8.40 -13.36
C LYS A 187 -12.65 -7.63 -12.86
N MET A 188 -13.16 -7.96 -11.68
CA MET A 188 -14.28 -7.24 -11.05
C MET A 188 -13.94 -5.76 -10.83
N LEU A 189 -12.74 -5.45 -10.30
CA LEU A 189 -12.33 -4.05 -10.09
C LEU A 189 -12.26 -3.27 -11.41
N VAL A 190 -11.70 -3.87 -12.45
CA VAL A 190 -11.62 -3.26 -13.79
C VAL A 190 -13.02 -3.10 -14.41
N ASP A 191 -13.93 -4.04 -14.20
CA ASP A 191 -15.25 -4.03 -14.82
C ASP A 191 -16.29 -3.19 -14.10
N GLU A 192 -16.37 -3.31 -12.77
CA GLU A 192 -17.44 -2.71 -11.97
C GLU A 192 -17.02 -1.41 -11.30
N LEU A 193 -15.75 -1.29 -10.90
CA LEU A 193 -15.22 -0.06 -10.31
C LEU A 193 -14.50 0.82 -11.33
N LYS A 194 -14.14 0.28 -12.50
CA LYS A 194 -13.34 0.95 -13.52
C LYS A 194 -12.04 1.53 -12.94
N VAL A 195 -11.39 0.82 -12.02
CA VAL A 195 -10.29 1.36 -11.19
C VAL A 195 -9.18 2.04 -12.02
N THR A 196 -8.88 1.51 -13.20
CA THR A 196 -7.84 1.98 -14.13
C THR A 196 -8.38 2.74 -15.35
N ASN A 197 -9.68 3.06 -15.36
CA ASN A 197 -10.35 3.76 -16.46
C ASN A 197 -11.41 4.74 -15.93
N GLN A 198 -10.95 5.77 -15.22
CA GLN A 198 -11.81 6.83 -14.63
C GLN A 198 -11.97 8.06 -15.55
N GLY A 199 -11.81 7.87 -16.87
CA GLY A 199 -11.84 8.94 -17.88
C GLY A 199 -10.59 9.82 -17.88
N ALA A 200 -10.71 11.02 -18.45
CA ALA A 200 -9.61 12.00 -18.48
C ALA A 200 -9.12 12.36 -17.08
N ASP A 201 -7.81 12.59 -16.98
CA ASP A 201 -7.09 12.93 -15.74
C ASP A 201 -7.37 11.96 -14.58
N GLN A 202 -7.48 10.66 -14.88
CA GLN A 202 -7.66 9.66 -13.84
C GLN A 202 -6.49 9.66 -12.84
N PRO A 203 -6.75 9.31 -11.56
CA PRO A 203 -5.74 9.33 -10.51
C PRO A 203 -4.92 8.03 -10.44
N TYR A 204 -5.29 7.00 -11.20
CA TYR A 204 -4.65 5.69 -11.06
C TYR A 204 -3.18 5.76 -11.48
N LEU A 205 -2.29 5.27 -10.62
CA LEU A 205 -0.85 5.32 -10.84
C LEU A 205 -0.43 4.37 -11.94
N TYR A 206 0.36 4.87 -12.88
CA TYR A 206 0.99 4.09 -13.92
C TYR A 206 2.49 4.00 -13.65
N HIS A 207 3.13 3.00 -14.23
CA HIS A 207 4.57 2.89 -14.34
C HIS A 207 4.89 2.32 -15.71
N ASN A 208 5.97 2.80 -16.34
CA ASN A 208 6.30 2.42 -17.73
C ASN A 208 5.13 2.56 -18.72
N GLY A 209 4.26 3.58 -18.52
CA GLY A 209 3.09 3.82 -19.35
C GLY A 209 1.93 2.84 -19.16
N LYS A 210 1.99 1.97 -18.15
CA LYS A 210 0.99 0.93 -17.85
C LYS A 210 0.42 1.11 -16.44
N PRO A 211 -0.85 0.75 -16.15
CA PRO A 211 -1.35 0.75 -14.78
C PRO A 211 -0.45 -0.07 -13.85
N LEU A 212 -0.13 0.45 -12.67
CA LEU A 212 0.70 -0.26 -11.70
C LEU A 212 -0.18 -1.06 -10.73
N VAL A 213 0.04 -2.36 -10.64
CA VAL A 213 -0.57 -3.25 -9.65
C VAL A 213 0.50 -3.80 -8.73
N ALA A 214 0.30 -3.68 -7.41
CA ALA A 214 1.25 -4.20 -6.43
C ALA A 214 0.77 -5.52 -5.83
N ILE A 215 1.70 -6.44 -5.55
CA ILE A 215 1.45 -7.72 -4.88
C ILE A 215 2.41 -7.83 -3.71
N TRP A 216 1.91 -7.93 -2.48
CA TRP A 216 2.73 -7.99 -1.27
C TRP A 216 2.63 -9.35 -0.57
N GLY A 217 3.74 -9.77 0.04
CA GLY A 217 3.81 -10.96 0.89
C GLY A 217 4.59 -12.11 0.25
N VAL A 218 5.33 -11.88 -0.83
CA VAL A 218 6.04 -12.96 -1.55
C VAL A 218 7.45 -13.14 -0.98
N GLY A 219 7.76 -14.34 -0.49
CA GLY A 219 9.11 -14.72 -0.05
C GLY A 219 9.33 -14.69 1.46
N PHE A 220 8.34 -14.29 2.26
CA PHE A 220 8.46 -14.32 3.72
C PHE A 220 8.33 -15.75 4.28
N PRO A 221 9.20 -16.18 5.19
CA PRO A 221 9.22 -17.54 5.73
C PRO A 221 8.09 -17.81 6.74
N ASP A 222 7.47 -16.77 7.29
CA ASP A 222 6.40 -16.85 8.28
C ASP A 222 4.99 -17.00 7.66
N ARG A 223 4.90 -17.11 6.33
CA ARG A 223 3.65 -17.36 5.62
C ARG A 223 3.27 -18.83 5.65
N SER A 224 1.98 -19.08 5.76
CA SER A 224 1.43 -20.43 5.71
C SER A 224 1.61 -21.11 4.34
N TYR A 225 1.79 -20.33 3.27
CA TYR A 225 1.87 -20.85 1.91
C TYR A 225 3.30 -20.92 1.37
N ASN A 226 3.53 -21.85 0.43
CA ASN A 226 4.76 -21.92 -0.35
C ASN A 226 4.57 -21.15 -1.66
N ILE A 227 5.46 -20.18 -1.93
CA ILE A 227 5.39 -19.33 -3.13
C ILE A 227 5.38 -20.11 -4.47
N ARG A 228 5.85 -21.37 -4.50
CA ARG A 228 5.77 -22.22 -5.69
C ARG A 228 4.37 -22.76 -5.97
N ASN A 229 3.50 -22.83 -4.96
CA ASN A 229 2.24 -23.56 -5.03
C ASN A 229 1.00 -22.65 -5.04
N ILE A 230 1.18 -21.33 -5.05
CA ILE A 230 0.09 -20.36 -4.98
C ILE A 230 -0.27 -19.75 -6.33
N GLY A 231 0.32 -20.22 -7.43
CA GLY A 231 0.02 -19.70 -8.76
C GLY A 231 0.47 -18.26 -9.01
N ILE A 232 1.49 -17.76 -8.29
CA ILE A 232 1.98 -16.38 -8.42
C ILE A 232 2.49 -16.04 -9.83
N ASN A 233 3.17 -16.98 -10.50
CA ASN A 233 3.58 -16.81 -11.91
C ASN A 233 2.38 -16.56 -12.82
N ARG A 234 1.29 -17.32 -12.63
CA ARG A 234 0.06 -17.15 -13.42
C ARG A 234 -0.59 -15.79 -13.16
N LEU A 235 -0.55 -15.30 -11.92
CA LEU A 235 -1.05 -13.97 -11.59
C LEU A 235 -0.20 -12.87 -12.26
N ILE A 236 1.13 -12.95 -12.17
CA ILE A 236 2.03 -11.98 -12.80
C ILE A 236 1.85 -11.99 -14.32
N ASP A 237 1.83 -13.18 -14.93
CA ASP A 237 1.60 -13.34 -16.37
C ASP A 237 0.24 -12.76 -16.80
N PHE A 238 -0.83 -13.07 -16.07
CA PHE A 238 -2.16 -12.50 -16.31
C PHE A 238 -2.15 -10.97 -16.26
N LEU A 239 -1.61 -10.37 -15.20
CA LEU A 239 -1.56 -8.91 -15.05
C LEU A 239 -0.75 -8.23 -16.16
N LYS A 240 0.32 -8.88 -16.65
CA LYS A 240 1.18 -8.30 -17.69
C LYS A 240 0.65 -8.53 -19.09
N ASN A 241 0.07 -9.70 -19.37
CA ASN A 241 -0.09 -10.21 -20.73
C ASN A 241 -1.54 -10.57 -21.12
N ASP A 242 -2.50 -10.60 -20.20
CA ASP A 242 -3.90 -10.80 -20.59
C ASP A 242 -4.36 -9.65 -21.52
N PRO A 243 -4.98 -9.95 -22.67
CA PRO A 243 -5.29 -8.93 -23.68
C PRO A 243 -6.38 -7.94 -23.24
N VAL A 244 -7.21 -8.31 -22.26
CA VAL A 244 -8.37 -7.51 -21.84
C VAL A 244 -8.12 -6.80 -20.51
N TYR A 245 -7.60 -7.54 -19.55
CA TYR A 245 -7.42 -7.11 -18.15
C TYR A 245 -5.95 -6.95 -17.75
N GLY A 246 -5.03 -7.39 -18.61
CA GLY A 246 -3.59 -7.28 -18.41
C GLY A 246 -3.03 -6.02 -19.05
N GLY A 247 -1.73 -6.02 -19.38
CA GLY A 247 -1.04 -4.81 -19.81
C GLY A 247 -0.69 -3.88 -18.65
N CYS A 248 -0.60 -4.41 -17.44
CA CYS A 248 -0.14 -3.70 -16.25
C CYS A 248 1.38 -3.80 -16.08
N SER A 249 1.96 -2.84 -15.37
CA SER A 249 3.24 -3.01 -14.69
C SER A 249 2.99 -3.59 -13.30
N VAL A 250 3.94 -4.39 -12.80
CA VAL A 250 3.79 -5.09 -11.52
C VAL A 250 4.86 -4.65 -10.52
N MET A 251 4.44 -4.35 -9.29
CA MET A 251 5.34 -4.16 -8.15
C MET A 251 5.24 -5.37 -7.20
N LEU A 252 6.37 -5.95 -6.81
CA LEU A 252 6.42 -7.10 -5.89
C LEU A 252 6.97 -6.69 -4.52
N GLY A 253 6.16 -6.92 -3.48
CA GLY A 253 6.49 -6.71 -2.08
C GLY A 253 7.13 -7.95 -1.46
N VAL A 254 8.40 -7.82 -1.08
CA VAL A 254 9.28 -8.93 -0.66
C VAL A 254 9.95 -8.65 0.70
N PRO A 255 10.61 -9.62 1.33
CA PRO A 255 11.42 -9.40 2.53
C PRO A 255 12.55 -8.38 2.35
N THR A 256 13.09 -7.86 3.46
CA THR A 256 14.18 -6.86 3.40
C THR A 256 15.45 -7.43 2.82
N TYR A 257 15.79 -8.67 3.18
CA TYR A 257 17.02 -9.32 2.74
C TYR A 257 16.81 -10.19 1.49
N PHE A 258 15.88 -9.81 0.61
CA PHE A 258 15.58 -10.53 -0.63
C PHE A 258 16.82 -10.70 -1.51
N ARG A 259 17.74 -9.72 -1.53
CA ARG A 259 18.95 -9.74 -2.34
C ARG A 259 19.83 -10.95 -2.00
N ASP A 260 19.96 -11.25 -0.71
CA ASP A 260 20.82 -12.31 -0.18
C ASP A 260 20.06 -13.62 0.07
N LEU A 261 18.72 -13.60 0.02
CA LEU A 261 17.84 -14.75 0.33
C LEU A 261 18.06 -15.30 1.74
N ASP A 262 18.29 -14.42 2.72
CA ASP A 262 18.58 -14.78 4.11
C ASP A 262 17.70 -14.04 5.13
N LYS A 263 17.95 -14.29 6.42
CA LYS A 263 17.32 -13.64 7.59
C LYS A 263 15.79 -13.68 7.57
N ASP A 264 15.14 -12.65 7.01
CA ASP A 264 13.69 -12.53 6.93
C ASP A 264 13.12 -13.03 5.60
N CYS A 265 13.97 -13.62 4.76
CA CYS A 265 13.65 -14.11 3.44
C CYS A 265 13.78 -15.63 3.34
N THR A 266 12.95 -16.23 2.48
CA THR A 266 13.15 -17.60 2.00
C THR A 266 14.49 -17.73 1.29
N SER A 267 15.16 -18.87 1.46
CA SER A 267 16.41 -19.22 0.78
C SER A 267 16.20 -19.72 -0.65
N ALA A 268 14.97 -19.74 -1.16
CA ALA A 268 14.64 -20.26 -2.48
C ALA A 268 15.08 -19.28 -3.60
N PRO A 269 15.99 -19.67 -4.51
CA PRO A 269 16.40 -18.83 -5.65
C PRO A 269 15.25 -18.40 -6.57
N TYR A 270 14.16 -19.16 -6.56
CA TYR A 270 12.92 -18.83 -7.25
C TYR A 270 12.35 -17.45 -6.91
N LEU A 271 12.65 -16.89 -5.73
CA LEU A 271 12.25 -15.52 -5.43
C LEU A 271 12.93 -14.51 -6.37
N HIS A 272 14.19 -14.72 -6.73
CA HIS A 272 14.89 -13.86 -7.71
C HIS A 272 14.26 -13.98 -9.10
N GLU A 273 13.89 -15.19 -9.53
CA GLU A 273 13.16 -15.39 -10.80
C GLU A 273 11.85 -14.58 -10.83
N LEU A 274 11.10 -14.56 -9.71
CA LEU A 274 9.89 -13.75 -9.59
C LEU A 274 10.18 -12.25 -9.64
N ILE A 275 11.22 -11.80 -8.93
CA ILE A 275 11.61 -10.38 -8.91
C ILE A 275 12.03 -9.90 -10.31
N GLU A 276 12.81 -10.70 -11.04
CA GLU A 276 13.25 -10.39 -12.41
C GLU A 276 12.08 -10.38 -13.42
N SER A 277 10.93 -10.97 -13.09
CA SER A 277 9.73 -10.97 -13.94
C SER A 277 8.82 -9.73 -13.79
N VAL A 278 9.04 -8.92 -12.74
CA VAL A 278 8.20 -7.74 -12.43
C VAL A 278 8.92 -6.43 -12.78
N ASP A 279 8.23 -5.30 -12.62
CA ASP A 279 8.73 -3.99 -13.02
C ASP A 279 9.41 -3.27 -11.84
N ILE A 280 8.91 -3.48 -10.62
CA ILE A 280 9.40 -2.85 -9.39
C ILE A 280 9.50 -3.89 -8.28
N VAL A 281 10.57 -3.86 -7.49
CA VAL A 281 10.65 -4.59 -6.22
C VAL A 281 10.62 -3.61 -5.05
N MET A 282 9.83 -3.94 -4.03
CA MET A 282 9.67 -3.16 -2.81
C MET A 282 9.94 -4.05 -1.59
N PRO A 283 11.09 -3.90 -0.90
CA PRO A 283 11.36 -4.62 0.34
C PRO A 283 10.53 -4.09 1.51
N TRP A 284 9.94 -4.97 2.32
CA TRP A 284 9.25 -4.60 3.55
C TRP A 284 10.26 -4.38 4.69
N MET A 285 10.69 -3.13 4.86
CA MET A 285 11.72 -2.73 5.84
C MET A 285 11.21 -2.44 7.25
N ALA A 286 9.89 -2.40 7.45
CA ALA A 286 9.32 -2.12 8.76
C ALA A 286 9.82 -3.16 9.79
N GLN A 287 10.20 -2.67 10.97
CA GLN A 287 10.82 -3.45 12.05
C GLN A 287 12.23 -3.99 11.77
N ARG A 288 12.86 -3.72 10.62
CA ARG A 288 14.24 -4.19 10.34
C ARG A 288 15.33 -3.24 10.79
N TRP A 289 14.96 -1.98 10.98
CA TRP A 289 15.86 -0.93 11.41
C TRP A 289 15.33 -0.26 12.68
N THR A 290 16.22 0.26 13.50
CA THR A 290 15.84 0.99 14.71
C THR A 290 16.88 2.07 15.00
N PRO A 291 16.49 3.24 15.51
CA PRO A 291 17.45 4.26 15.93
C PRO A 291 18.20 3.87 17.22
N LEU A 292 17.86 2.73 17.84
CA LEU A 292 18.40 2.29 19.14
C LEU A 292 19.70 1.48 19.04
N VAL A 293 20.21 1.24 17.84
CA VAL A 293 21.49 0.55 17.61
C VAL A 293 22.58 1.52 17.17
N HIS A 294 23.83 1.09 17.20
CA HIS A 294 24.96 1.89 16.73
C HIS A 294 24.90 2.07 15.20
N ASN A 295 25.20 3.28 14.70
CA ASN A 295 25.25 3.65 13.29
C ASN A 295 24.09 3.12 12.42
N PRO A 296 22.81 3.26 12.83
CA PRO A 296 21.70 2.65 12.13
C PRO A 296 21.56 3.20 10.70
N ILE A 297 21.90 4.46 10.50
CA ILE A 297 21.77 5.14 9.21
C ILE A 297 22.83 4.69 8.20
N GLU A 298 24.05 4.39 8.66
CA GLU A 298 25.09 3.81 7.79
C GLU A 298 24.70 2.41 7.33
N HIS A 299 24.15 1.59 8.23
CA HIS A 299 23.65 0.26 7.89
C HIS A 299 22.50 0.30 6.87
N ILE A 300 21.54 1.21 7.06
CA ILE A 300 20.45 1.44 6.09
C ILE A 300 21.02 1.88 4.74
N ARG A 301 21.93 2.86 4.73
CA ARG A 301 22.56 3.38 3.51
C ARG A 301 23.24 2.27 2.71
N ASP A 302 24.09 1.50 3.38
CA ASP A 302 24.90 0.47 2.70
C ASP A 302 24.02 -0.67 2.17
N HIS A 303 22.97 -1.05 2.92
CA HIS A 303 21.97 -2.02 2.47
C HIS A 303 21.24 -1.52 1.20
N VAL A 304 20.73 -0.30 1.22
CA VAL A 304 19.97 0.30 0.11
C VAL A 304 20.84 0.50 -1.13
N LEU A 305 22.11 0.92 -0.97
CA LEU A 305 23.05 1.01 -2.08
C LEU A 305 23.31 -0.35 -2.75
N ALA A 306 23.41 -1.42 -1.96
CA ALA A 306 23.58 -2.77 -2.48
C ALA A 306 22.34 -3.27 -3.22
N ASP A 307 21.14 -3.02 -2.68
CA ASP A 307 19.87 -3.39 -3.32
C ASP A 307 19.65 -2.62 -4.64
N ILE A 308 19.92 -1.30 -4.66
CA ILE A 308 19.83 -0.48 -5.89
C ILE A 308 20.79 -1.02 -6.96
N ARG A 309 22.00 -1.44 -6.58
CA ARG A 309 22.95 -2.03 -7.54
C ARG A 309 22.43 -3.35 -8.10
N TRP A 310 21.99 -4.25 -7.23
CA TRP A 310 21.50 -5.57 -7.61
C TRP A 310 20.29 -5.50 -8.54
N THR A 311 19.36 -4.58 -8.26
CA THR A 311 18.14 -4.36 -9.06
C THR A 311 18.45 -3.73 -10.42
N LYS A 312 19.37 -2.75 -10.47
CA LYS A 312 19.84 -2.16 -11.73
C LYS A 312 20.50 -3.16 -12.67
N GLU A 313 21.33 -4.06 -12.14
CA GLU A 313 21.96 -5.15 -12.92
C GLU A 313 20.93 -6.10 -13.56
N ARG A 314 19.70 -6.12 -13.05
CA ARG A 314 18.60 -6.99 -13.47
C ARG A 314 17.47 -6.28 -14.20
N GLY A 315 17.58 -4.96 -14.38
CA GLY A 315 16.55 -4.16 -15.06
C GLY A 315 15.22 -4.06 -14.29
N VAL A 316 15.24 -4.21 -12.97
CA VAL A 316 14.07 -4.05 -12.10
C VAL A 316 14.21 -2.72 -11.36
N ASP A 317 13.16 -1.91 -11.28
CA ASP A 317 13.21 -0.69 -10.47
C ASP A 317 13.06 -1.01 -8.97
N TYR A 318 13.58 -0.14 -8.11
CA TYR A 318 13.63 -0.36 -6.66
C TYR A 318 12.89 0.75 -5.90
N ALA A 319 11.97 0.37 -5.02
CA ALA A 319 11.24 1.27 -4.13
C ALA A 319 11.53 0.91 -2.65
N PRO A 320 12.51 1.55 -1.99
CA PRO A 320 12.76 1.34 -0.57
C PRO A 320 11.58 1.84 0.27
N LEU A 321 11.52 1.31 1.50
CA LEU A 321 10.47 1.61 2.45
C LEU A 321 11.02 2.43 3.63
N ILE A 322 10.24 3.41 4.08
CA ILE A 322 10.46 4.15 5.32
C ILE A 322 9.25 4.07 6.25
N TYR A 323 9.43 4.26 7.55
CA TYR A 323 8.37 4.22 8.55
C TYR A 323 8.70 5.09 9.77
N PRO A 324 7.71 5.71 10.43
CA PRO A 324 7.96 6.71 11.47
C PRO A 324 8.47 6.11 12.78
N GLY A 325 8.09 4.87 13.05
CA GLY A 325 8.34 4.12 14.28
C GLY A 325 7.51 2.84 14.24
N PHE A 326 7.48 2.10 15.35
CA PHE A 326 6.71 0.86 15.44
C PHE A 326 6.26 0.58 16.87
N SER A 327 4.99 0.23 17.03
CA SER A 327 4.38 -0.17 18.30
C SER A 327 3.10 -0.96 18.05
N TRP A 328 3.00 -2.16 18.61
CA TRP A 328 1.86 -3.07 18.41
C TRP A 328 1.54 -3.86 19.69
N ARG A 329 1.85 -3.28 20.84
CA ARG A 329 1.78 -3.93 22.13
C ARG A 329 0.35 -4.35 22.44
N ASN A 330 -0.64 -3.47 22.30
CA ASN A 330 -2.05 -3.80 22.57
C ASN A 330 -2.58 -4.90 21.64
N LEU A 331 -2.21 -4.86 20.36
CA LEU A 331 -2.52 -5.92 19.40
C LEU A 331 -1.93 -7.27 19.85
N SER A 332 -0.64 -7.26 20.22
CA SER A 332 0.09 -8.47 20.61
C SER A 332 -0.47 -9.16 21.87
N LEU A 333 -1.14 -8.43 22.77
CA LEU A 333 -1.75 -9.00 23.99
C LEU A 333 -2.78 -10.10 23.72
N GLY A 334 -3.36 -10.13 22.51
CA GLY A 334 -4.23 -11.23 22.07
C GLY A 334 -3.50 -12.56 21.84
N LYS A 335 -2.16 -12.56 21.86
CA LYS A 335 -1.28 -13.72 21.69
C LYS A 335 -0.21 -13.71 22.79
N PRO A 336 -0.48 -14.30 23.98
CA PRO A 336 0.40 -14.18 25.14
C PRO A 336 1.87 -14.56 24.89
N ASP A 337 2.13 -15.60 24.10
CA ASP A 337 3.48 -16.05 23.76
C ASP A 337 4.28 -15.05 22.92
N LEU A 338 3.59 -14.22 22.15
CA LEU A 338 4.16 -13.15 21.34
C LEU A 338 4.29 -11.87 22.17
N ALA A 339 3.27 -11.55 22.98
CA ALA A 339 3.22 -10.36 23.81
C ALA A 339 4.46 -10.24 24.71
N ARG A 340 5.02 -11.31 25.24
CA ARG A 340 6.23 -11.23 26.09
C ARG A 340 7.46 -10.61 25.40
N TYR A 341 7.46 -10.51 24.07
CA TYR A 341 8.55 -9.93 23.26
C TYR A 341 8.24 -8.55 22.68
N THR A 342 7.10 -7.96 23.03
CA THR A 342 6.68 -6.65 22.48
C THR A 342 6.76 -5.57 23.56
N ALA A 343 6.98 -4.32 23.14
CA ALA A 343 6.96 -3.16 24.02
C ALA A 343 6.22 -2.01 23.33
N TYR A 344 5.65 -1.10 24.12
CA TYR A 344 5.15 0.17 23.60
C TYR A 344 6.34 0.99 23.06
N GLY A 345 6.18 1.56 21.87
CA GLY A 345 7.24 2.34 21.23
C GLY A 345 8.52 1.53 20.96
N ALA A 346 8.40 0.23 20.63
CA ALA A 346 9.53 -0.65 20.38
C ALA A 346 10.55 -0.09 19.37
N ILE A 347 10.06 0.69 18.40
CA ILE A 347 10.90 1.58 17.58
C ILE A 347 10.39 3.01 17.80
N PRO A 348 11.14 3.86 18.51
CA PRO A 348 10.67 5.19 18.87
C PRO A 348 10.67 6.13 17.66
N ARG A 349 9.73 7.06 17.69
CA ARG A 349 9.49 8.07 16.65
C ARG A 349 10.52 9.20 16.68
N LEU A 350 11.09 9.49 17.86
CA LEU A 350 12.12 10.51 18.11
C LEU A 350 11.74 11.87 17.53
N GLY A 351 10.48 12.28 17.69
CA GLY A 351 9.95 13.54 17.16
C GLY A 351 10.12 13.69 15.64
N GLY A 352 10.19 12.57 14.91
CA GLY A 352 10.39 12.54 13.45
C GLY A 352 11.82 12.29 13.00
N ARG A 353 12.82 12.29 13.91
CA ARG A 353 14.24 12.21 13.53
C ARG A 353 14.56 10.94 12.74
N PHE A 354 14.12 9.79 13.25
CA PHE A 354 14.32 8.48 12.59
C PHE A 354 13.64 8.40 11.21
N TYR A 355 12.45 8.99 11.08
CA TYR A 355 11.74 9.07 9.80
C TYR A 355 12.51 9.93 8.78
N TRP A 356 12.99 11.10 9.20
CA TRP A 356 13.75 12.01 8.35
C TRP A 356 15.12 11.43 7.95
N ASP A 357 15.80 10.72 8.86
CA ASP A 357 17.05 10.06 8.53
C ASP A 357 16.87 8.98 7.46
N GLN A 358 15.82 8.15 7.58
CA GLN A 358 15.49 7.18 6.54
C GLN A 358 15.20 7.88 5.20
N MET A 359 14.30 8.88 5.19
CA MET A 359 13.91 9.63 3.99
C MET A 359 15.14 10.19 3.25
N THR A 360 15.99 10.93 3.96
CA THR A 360 17.18 11.56 3.36
C THR A 360 18.22 10.54 2.94
N THR A 361 18.35 9.42 3.65
CA THR A 361 19.25 8.31 3.29
C THR A 361 18.82 7.63 2.00
N MET A 362 17.52 7.32 1.84
CA MET A 362 17.01 6.72 0.61
C MET A 362 17.27 7.62 -0.60
N ILE A 363 16.95 8.92 -0.48
CA ILE A 363 17.18 9.90 -1.54
C ILE A 363 18.68 10.02 -1.86
N SER A 364 19.54 10.10 -0.83
CA SER A 364 21.00 10.20 -1.00
C SER A 364 21.61 8.96 -1.65
N ALA A 365 21.06 7.78 -1.37
CA ALA A 365 21.48 6.52 -1.98
C ALA A 365 21.04 6.38 -3.45
N GLY A 366 20.20 7.30 -3.95
CA GLY A 366 19.74 7.34 -5.32
C GLY A 366 18.40 6.63 -5.55
N ALA A 367 17.57 6.47 -4.52
CA ALA A 367 16.20 6.01 -4.70
C ALA A 367 15.41 7.00 -5.58
N GLU A 368 14.65 6.47 -6.53
CA GLU A 368 13.79 7.27 -7.41
C GLU A 368 12.33 7.24 -6.96
N MET A 369 11.98 6.38 -5.99
CA MET A 369 10.64 6.13 -5.47
C MET A 369 10.76 5.80 -3.99
N ILE A 370 9.77 6.14 -3.16
CA ILE A 370 9.79 5.78 -1.74
C ILE A 370 8.41 5.32 -1.30
N TYR A 371 8.35 4.13 -0.71
CA TYR A 371 7.15 3.63 -0.04
C TYR A 371 7.15 4.03 1.44
N VAL A 372 6.01 4.47 1.96
CA VAL A 372 5.82 4.79 3.37
C VAL A 372 4.90 3.74 4.01
N ALA A 373 5.43 3.01 4.99
CA ALA A 373 4.60 2.21 5.89
C ALA A 373 4.32 3.03 7.15
N MET A 374 3.09 3.51 7.38
CA MET A 374 1.86 3.44 6.58
C MET A 374 1.10 4.76 6.72
N PHE A 375 0.03 4.97 5.94
CA PHE A 375 -0.81 6.15 6.12
C PHE A 375 -1.60 6.07 7.44
N ASP A 376 -2.36 4.99 7.66
CA ASP A 376 -3.40 4.89 8.70
C ASP A 376 -3.22 3.78 9.75
N GLU A 377 -2.15 2.97 9.69
CA GLU A 377 -1.94 1.79 10.56
C GLU A 377 -1.51 2.17 12.00
N ILE A 378 -2.48 2.54 12.83
CA ILE A 378 -2.30 2.93 14.25
C ILE A 378 -2.17 1.75 15.23
N ASP A 379 -2.52 0.54 14.79
CA ASP A 379 -2.38 -0.70 15.54
C ASP A 379 -0.98 -1.30 15.49
N GLU A 380 -0.19 -0.96 14.47
CA GLU A 380 1.25 -1.27 14.42
C GLU A 380 2.16 -0.04 14.54
N GLY A 381 1.56 1.14 14.73
CA GLY A 381 2.28 2.37 15.08
C GLY A 381 3.08 3.00 13.96
N THR A 382 2.84 2.57 12.72
CA THR A 382 3.50 3.03 11.50
C THR A 382 2.76 4.20 10.84
N ALA A 383 1.55 4.55 11.30
CA ALA A 383 0.73 5.63 10.74
C ALA A 383 1.42 7.00 10.65
N ILE A 384 1.36 7.64 9.48
CA ILE A 384 1.79 9.04 9.27
C ILE A 384 0.65 10.06 9.31
N PHE A 385 -0.61 9.61 9.28
CA PHE A 385 -1.77 10.50 9.43
C PHE A 385 -1.84 11.13 10.84
N LYS A 386 -2.85 11.98 11.08
CA LYS A 386 -2.94 12.72 12.34
C LYS A 386 -3.27 11.83 13.53
N VAL A 387 -2.37 11.78 14.50
CA VAL A 387 -2.53 11.07 15.79
C VAL A 387 -2.52 12.06 16.95
N SER A 388 -3.21 11.71 18.04
CA SER A 388 -3.33 12.53 19.24
C SER A 388 -2.19 12.26 20.23
N ASP A 389 -1.63 13.33 20.78
CA ASP A 389 -0.73 13.27 21.95
C ASP A 389 -1.48 13.21 23.30
N ASN A 390 -2.81 13.28 23.25
CA ASN A 390 -3.67 13.24 24.44
C ASN A 390 -4.63 12.05 24.37
N PRO A 391 -4.12 10.80 24.32
CA PRO A 391 -4.97 9.62 24.21
C PRO A 391 -5.76 9.38 25.51
N PRO A 392 -6.76 8.47 25.48
CA PRO A 392 -7.48 8.04 26.68
C PRO A 392 -6.57 7.36 27.70
N VAL A 393 -6.97 7.34 28.97
CA VAL A 393 -6.17 6.76 30.06
C VAL A 393 -6.71 5.41 30.51
N SER A 394 -5.80 4.53 30.97
CA SER A 394 -6.13 3.21 31.51
C SER A 394 -4.98 2.67 32.36
N ASP A 395 -5.32 1.91 33.40
CA ASP A 395 -4.36 1.16 34.21
C ASP A 395 -3.98 -0.20 33.59
N ARG A 396 -4.69 -0.64 32.54
CA ARG A 396 -4.54 -1.98 31.94
C ARG A 396 -3.76 -1.99 30.62
N PHE A 397 -3.77 -0.88 29.90
CA PHE A 397 -3.12 -0.73 28.60
C PHE A 397 -2.62 0.71 28.46
N HIS A 398 -1.69 0.92 27.55
CA HIS A 398 -1.14 2.23 27.25
C HIS A 398 -1.36 2.59 25.78
N PHE A 399 -1.41 3.88 25.50
CA PHE A 399 -1.32 4.41 24.14
C PHE A 399 -0.03 5.23 24.03
N VAL A 400 0.67 5.07 22.92
CA VAL A 400 1.88 5.80 22.60
C VAL A 400 1.49 7.19 22.08
N GLY A 401 2.19 8.22 22.59
CA GLY A 401 2.07 9.58 22.08
C GLY A 401 2.82 9.78 20.76
N ASN A 402 2.63 10.95 20.18
CA ASN A 402 3.32 11.47 19.01
C ASN A 402 4.55 12.32 19.39
N ASP A 403 5.25 11.96 20.49
CA ASP A 403 6.47 12.64 20.98
C ASP A 403 6.34 14.15 21.21
N GLY A 404 5.14 14.68 21.48
CA GLY A 404 4.92 16.11 21.72
C GLY A 404 4.95 16.97 20.45
N VAL A 405 5.08 16.38 19.26
CA VAL A 405 5.04 17.12 17.99
C VAL A 405 3.60 17.27 17.48
N PRO A 406 3.30 18.31 16.66
CA PRO A 406 1.96 18.49 16.10
C PRO A 406 1.39 17.22 15.45
N SER A 407 0.08 17.00 15.51
CA SER A 407 -0.55 15.76 15.03
C SER A 407 -0.28 15.50 13.54
N ASP A 408 -0.11 16.54 12.74
CA ASP A 408 0.18 16.51 11.31
C ASP A 408 1.69 16.46 10.96
N HIS A 409 2.56 16.30 11.95
CA HIS A 409 4.01 16.38 11.78
C HIS A 409 4.55 15.42 10.71
N TYR A 410 4.10 14.17 10.70
CA TYR A 410 4.57 13.15 9.76
C TYR A 410 4.05 13.35 8.34
N LEU A 411 2.84 13.87 8.17
CA LEU A 411 2.34 14.29 6.85
C LEU A 411 3.22 15.39 6.25
N TRP A 412 3.58 16.38 7.06
CA TRP A 412 4.46 17.48 6.64
C TRP A 412 5.87 17.01 6.28
N LEU A 413 6.49 16.16 7.10
CA LEU A 413 7.80 15.59 6.77
C LEU A 413 7.76 14.78 5.48
N THR A 414 6.69 13.98 5.28
CA THR A 414 6.49 13.19 4.05
C THR A 414 6.45 14.09 2.82
N GLY A 415 5.69 15.19 2.88
CA GLY A 415 5.60 16.14 1.77
C GLY A 415 6.90 16.88 1.47
N LEU A 416 7.69 17.24 2.50
CA LEU A 416 9.03 17.80 2.28
C LEU A 416 9.98 16.78 1.66
N GLY A 417 9.92 15.53 2.09
CA GLY A 417 10.63 14.41 1.46
C GLY A 417 10.28 14.24 -0.02
N ALA A 418 8.98 14.33 -0.35
CA ALA A 418 8.50 14.27 -1.72
C ALA A 418 9.06 15.39 -2.60
N LYS A 419 9.10 16.62 -2.08
CA LYS A 419 9.74 17.76 -2.76
C LYS A 419 11.25 17.55 -2.97
N MET A 420 11.96 16.97 -1.99
CA MET A 420 13.38 16.64 -2.13
C MET A 420 13.60 15.56 -3.20
N LEU A 421 12.77 14.51 -3.21
CA LEU A 421 12.86 13.42 -4.20
C LEU A 421 12.68 13.96 -5.63
N ARG A 422 11.74 14.88 -5.85
CA ARG A 422 11.52 15.58 -7.13
C ARG A 422 12.51 16.71 -7.42
N ARG A 423 13.44 17.00 -6.50
CA ARG A 423 14.42 18.10 -6.59
C ARG A 423 13.77 19.49 -6.70
N GLU A 424 12.56 19.64 -6.20
CA GLU A 424 11.87 20.94 -6.08
C GLU A 424 12.50 21.80 -4.97
N ILE A 425 13.10 21.15 -3.97
CA ILE A 425 13.91 21.77 -2.93
C ILE A 425 15.23 21.00 -2.77
N PRO A 426 16.30 21.62 -2.25
CA PRO A 426 17.56 20.93 -1.98
C PRO A 426 17.37 19.81 -0.94
N LEU A 427 18.11 18.73 -1.10
CA LEU A 427 18.24 17.70 -0.08
C LEU A 427 18.86 18.32 1.20
N SER A 428 18.21 18.10 2.35
CA SER A 428 18.71 18.53 3.66
C SER A 428 18.76 17.35 4.62
N LEU A 429 19.96 17.00 5.10
CA LEU A 429 20.12 15.95 6.11
C LEU A 429 19.58 16.38 7.48
N GLN A 430 19.61 17.68 7.77
CA GLN A 430 19.01 18.23 8.97
C GLN A 430 17.48 18.24 8.83
N MET A 431 16.80 17.71 9.86
CA MET A 431 15.34 17.72 9.92
C MET A 431 14.84 19.17 10.02
N PRO A 432 13.84 19.57 9.22
CA PRO A 432 13.29 20.90 9.27
C PRO A 432 12.56 21.14 10.60
N GLU A 433 12.64 22.37 11.10
CA GLU A 433 11.91 22.82 12.28
C GLU A 433 10.61 23.56 11.87
N ARG A 434 9.52 23.31 12.59
CA ARG A 434 8.28 24.07 12.42
C ARG A 434 8.44 25.41 13.16
N LYS A 435 8.28 26.51 12.44
CA LYS A 435 8.28 27.86 13.02
C LYS A 435 6.91 28.23 13.56
#